data_AF-A0A2N7DTA4-F1
#
_entry.id   AF-A0A2N7DTA4-F1
#
_cell.length_a   1.000
_cell.length_b   1.000
_cell.length_c   1.000
_cell.angle_alpha   90.00
_cell.angle_beta   90.00
_cell.angle_gamma   90.00
#
_symmetry.space_group_name_H-M   'P 1'
#
loop_
_entity.id
_entity.type
_entity.pdbx_description
1 polymer ?
#
loop_
_entity_poly.entity_id
_entity_poly.type
_entity_poly.pdbx_seq_one_letter_code
_entity_poly.pdbx_strand_id
1 'polypeptide(L)'
;MTIANFDSVPFRDIYGDKKGVITGEFNTQSLSDYLIEYWVSYVECHHCPRENTCKFAIPHPKWEWKKLEILCGVKSEFIRNFVALTFEEYIGADSDAQERLLSATFHLSEYAIMSEQQIGWTIDDEWLKNLGTYGKTFLGNIVHLREKLTHAAQDLSYVPNLYNRKPILLVEGQSEKAFLDKLRESHNSWFTDLRTEVYGGNGNAHPRRIQMRLEKYVEDGYTCFMQGDKDGKEKGSFEKLIKQKVVEEKNTFLFDYDFESAIPRKLLLIALHNLELLLDIDSDAFLEKTDSESSICIQIKNVFELDLEPYKVALADEIGWVFNNSQFHWYQDKSDFMEKTELGRFLDFVIKMH
;
A
#
# COMPACT_ATOMS: atom_id res chain seq x y z
N MET A 1 20.87 31.62 -2.43
CA MET A 1 19.54 31.37 -3.02
C MET A 1 19.64 30.06 -3.74
N THR A 2 18.80 29.10 -3.38
CA THR A 2 18.83 27.76 -3.93
C THR A 2 18.12 27.76 -5.29
N ILE A 3 18.75 27.18 -6.31
CA ILE A 3 18.27 27.21 -7.70
C ILE A 3 18.21 25.78 -8.23
N ALA A 4 17.10 25.43 -8.85
CA ALA A 4 16.92 24.22 -9.64
C ALA A 4 16.98 24.57 -11.12
N ASN A 5 17.71 23.79 -11.91
CA ASN A 5 17.82 23.97 -13.35
C ASN A 5 16.98 22.90 -14.06
N PHE A 6 16.11 23.32 -14.98
CA PHE A 6 15.28 22.46 -15.80
C PHE A 6 15.78 22.49 -17.24
N ASP A 7 16.24 21.35 -17.74
CA ASP A 7 16.67 21.19 -19.14
C ASP A 7 15.56 20.48 -19.94
N SER A 8 14.67 21.28 -20.55
CA SER A 8 13.56 20.81 -21.39
C SER A 8 12.74 19.66 -20.78
N VAL A 9 12.33 19.82 -19.53
CA VAL A 9 11.58 18.80 -18.79
C VAL A 9 10.12 18.77 -19.27
N PRO A 10 9.54 17.60 -19.56
CA PRO A 10 8.13 17.51 -19.95
C PRO A 10 7.21 18.12 -18.89
N PHE A 11 6.18 18.81 -19.35
CA PHE A 11 5.29 19.60 -18.51
C PHE A 11 3.84 19.39 -18.93
N ARG A 12 2.95 19.25 -17.94
CA ARG A 12 1.51 19.14 -18.17
C ARG A 12 0.90 20.50 -18.39
N ASP A 13 0.00 20.61 -19.36
CA ASP A 13 -0.85 21.80 -19.46
C ASP A 13 -1.96 21.81 -18.41
N ILE A 14 -2.82 22.83 -18.45
CA ILE A 14 -3.92 22.98 -17.51
C ILE A 14 -4.95 21.83 -17.53
N TYR A 15 -5.02 21.07 -18.63
CA TYR A 15 -5.89 19.91 -18.79
C TYR A 15 -5.22 18.61 -18.35
N GLY A 16 -3.92 18.66 -18.05
CA GLY A 16 -3.12 17.51 -17.66
C GLY A 16 -2.42 16.80 -18.83
N ASP A 17 -2.50 17.34 -20.05
CA ASP A 17 -1.81 16.77 -21.21
C ASP A 17 -0.32 17.09 -21.17
N LYS A 18 0.55 16.08 -21.36
CA LYS A 18 2.02 16.26 -21.45
C LYS A 18 2.44 16.83 -22.81
N LYS A 19 2.03 18.06 -23.12
CA LYS A 19 2.32 18.75 -24.39
C LYS A 19 3.32 19.90 -24.25
N GLY A 20 3.63 20.32 -23.02
CA GLY A 20 4.55 21.40 -22.74
C GLY A 20 5.94 20.92 -22.35
N VAL A 21 6.87 21.88 -22.29
CA VAL A 21 8.18 21.71 -21.65
C VAL A 21 8.45 22.91 -20.74
N ILE A 22 9.10 22.67 -19.61
CA ILE A 22 9.64 23.71 -18.74
C ILE A 22 11.16 23.76 -18.93
N THR A 23 11.73 24.96 -19.00
CA THR A 23 13.16 25.17 -19.20
C THR A 23 13.62 26.41 -18.45
N GLY A 24 14.81 26.35 -17.86
CA GLY A 24 15.47 27.48 -17.21
C GLY A 24 15.74 27.25 -15.73
N GLU A 25 16.21 28.32 -15.09
CA GLU A 25 16.57 28.33 -13.68
C GLU A 25 15.43 28.88 -12.84
N PHE A 26 15.02 28.12 -11.83
CA PHE A 26 13.97 28.53 -10.91
C PHE A 26 14.47 28.49 -9.47
N ASN A 27 14.01 29.43 -8.66
CA ASN A 27 13.99 29.27 -7.21
C ASN A 27 12.57 28.85 -6.78
N THR A 28 12.37 28.58 -5.49
CA THR A 28 11.08 28.14 -4.94
C THR A 28 9.91 29.05 -5.35
N GLN A 29 10.11 30.36 -5.29
CA GLN A 29 9.09 31.36 -5.59
C GLN A 29 8.78 31.40 -7.10
N SER A 30 9.82 31.52 -7.94
CA SER A 30 9.63 31.63 -9.40
C SER A 30 9.07 30.35 -10.00
N LEU A 31 9.41 29.16 -9.45
CA LEU A 31 8.80 27.91 -9.86
C LEU A 31 7.31 27.91 -9.51
N SER A 32 6.97 28.25 -8.28
CA SER A 32 5.57 28.31 -7.82
C SER A 32 4.74 29.27 -8.68
N ASP A 33 5.26 30.47 -8.96
CA ASP A 33 4.57 31.47 -9.77
C ASP A 33 4.37 30.97 -11.21
N TYR A 34 5.37 30.32 -11.80
CA TYR A 34 5.26 29.68 -13.11
C TYR A 34 4.17 28.60 -13.12
N LEU A 35 4.17 27.69 -12.14
CA LEU A 35 3.16 26.62 -12.07
C LEU A 35 1.75 27.18 -11.88
N ILE A 36 1.59 28.25 -11.09
CA ILE A 36 0.29 28.89 -10.85
C ILE A 36 -0.23 29.55 -12.13
N GLU A 37 0.62 30.28 -12.84
CA GLU A 37 0.25 30.91 -14.11
C GLU A 37 -0.26 29.89 -15.14
N TYR A 38 0.37 28.71 -15.20
CA TYR A 38 0.04 27.69 -16.18
C TYR A 38 -1.09 26.75 -15.77
N TRP A 39 -1.27 26.48 -14.47
CA TRP A 39 -2.22 25.45 -14.01
C TRP A 39 -3.46 26.00 -13.31
N VAL A 40 -3.46 27.24 -12.85
CA VAL A 40 -4.59 27.76 -12.07
C VAL A 40 -5.46 28.63 -12.96
N SER A 41 -6.71 28.19 -13.16
CA SER A 41 -7.72 29.00 -13.82
C SER A 41 -8.27 30.09 -12.90
N TYR A 42 -8.75 31.17 -13.51
CA TYR A 42 -9.69 32.07 -12.86
C TYR A 42 -10.99 31.33 -12.54
N VAL A 43 -11.53 31.60 -11.36
CA VAL A 43 -12.78 31.00 -10.88
C VAL A 43 -13.77 32.12 -10.57
N GLU A 44 -14.99 31.95 -11.05
CA GLU A 44 -16.15 32.72 -10.59
C GLU A 44 -16.49 32.26 -9.17
N CYS A 45 -15.85 32.88 -8.17
CA CYS A 45 -15.96 32.42 -6.79
C CYS A 45 -17.40 32.36 -6.26
N HIS A 46 -18.32 33.14 -6.82
CA HIS A 46 -19.73 33.14 -6.44
C HIS A 46 -20.54 31.96 -7.00
N HIS A 47 -19.98 31.25 -7.98
CA HIS A 47 -20.51 29.97 -8.47
C HIS A 47 -19.70 28.78 -7.93
N CYS A 48 -18.78 29.03 -7.01
CA CYS A 48 -18.02 27.99 -6.33
C CYS A 48 -18.82 27.44 -5.13
N PRO A 49 -18.93 26.12 -4.94
CA PRO A 49 -19.64 25.51 -3.81
C PRO A 49 -19.06 25.82 -2.44
N ARG A 50 -17.88 26.45 -2.42
CA ARG A 50 -17.17 26.87 -1.22
C ARG A 50 -17.21 28.37 -1.02
N GLU A 51 -17.99 29.13 -1.77
CA GLU A 51 -17.95 30.60 -1.75
C GLU A 51 -18.11 31.21 -0.34
N ASN A 52 -18.91 30.55 0.51
CA ASN A 52 -19.25 31.00 1.85
C ASN A 52 -18.25 30.54 2.91
N THR A 53 -17.45 29.51 2.62
CA THR A 53 -16.52 28.87 3.57
C THR A 53 -15.05 29.00 3.15
N CYS A 54 -14.78 29.42 1.92
CA CYS A 54 -13.44 29.56 1.38
C CYS A 54 -12.79 30.86 1.87
N LYS A 55 -11.66 30.72 2.59
CA LYS A 55 -10.88 31.87 3.08
C LYS A 55 -10.33 32.80 1.97
N PHE A 56 -10.29 32.31 0.74
CA PHE A 56 -9.79 33.07 -0.41
C PHE A 56 -10.90 33.80 -1.17
N ALA A 57 -12.17 33.56 -0.86
CA ALA A 57 -13.27 34.23 -1.54
C ALA A 57 -13.33 35.71 -1.13
N ILE A 58 -13.19 36.61 -2.11
CA ILE A 58 -13.20 38.06 -1.88
C ILE A 58 -14.55 38.64 -2.33
N PRO A 59 -15.30 39.35 -1.47
CA PRO A 59 -16.52 40.03 -1.86
C PRO A 59 -16.29 41.04 -2.99
N HIS A 60 -17.23 41.16 -3.93
CA HIS A 60 -17.14 42.16 -4.98
C HIS A 60 -17.44 43.56 -4.40
N PRO A 61 -16.62 44.60 -4.67
CA PRO A 61 -16.74 45.90 -4.01
C PRO A 61 -18.02 46.67 -4.35
N LYS A 62 -18.71 46.30 -5.44
CA LYS A 62 -19.95 46.94 -5.91
C LYS A 62 -21.20 46.07 -5.80
N TRP A 63 -21.06 44.75 -5.69
CA TRP A 63 -22.18 43.82 -5.84
C TRP A 63 -22.16 42.86 -4.65
N GLU A 64 -23.07 43.06 -3.70
CA GLU A 64 -23.11 42.30 -2.45
C GLU A 64 -23.28 40.79 -2.66
N TRP A 65 -24.02 40.40 -3.70
CA TRP A 65 -24.27 39.02 -4.08
C TRP A 65 -23.12 38.37 -4.88
N LYS A 66 -22.10 39.13 -5.31
CA LYS A 66 -21.01 38.61 -6.16
C LYS A 66 -19.69 38.52 -5.37
N LYS A 67 -18.85 37.57 -5.77
CA LYS A 67 -17.44 37.49 -5.40
C LYS A 67 -16.56 37.89 -6.58
N LEU A 68 -15.35 38.37 -6.32
CA LEU A 68 -14.38 38.66 -7.37
C LEU A 68 -14.00 37.39 -8.13
N GLU A 69 -13.78 37.53 -9.42
CA GLU A 69 -13.15 36.49 -10.26
C GLU A 69 -11.64 36.57 -10.07
N ILE A 70 -11.07 35.54 -9.47
CA ILE A 70 -9.66 35.45 -9.12
C ILE A 70 -9.13 34.07 -9.46
N LEU A 71 -7.81 33.92 -9.55
CA LEU A 71 -7.16 32.62 -9.55
C LEU A 71 -7.56 31.83 -8.30
N CYS A 72 -7.85 30.54 -8.45
CA CYS A 72 -8.28 29.70 -7.33
C CYS A 72 -7.23 29.70 -6.21
N GLY A 73 -7.51 30.38 -5.09
CA GLY A 73 -6.59 30.49 -3.97
C GLY A 73 -6.24 29.15 -3.33
N VAL A 74 -7.16 28.18 -3.30
CA VAL A 74 -6.90 26.82 -2.79
C VAL A 74 -5.79 26.15 -3.60
N LYS A 75 -5.94 26.12 -4.94
CA LYS A 75 -4.97 25.48 -5.82
C LYS A 75 -3.63 26.23 -5.81
N SER A 76 -3.66 27.56 -5.86
CA SER A 76 -2.47 28.39 -5.81
C SER A 76 -1.67 28.17 -4.52
N GLU A 77 -2.34 28.21 -3.37
CA GLU A 77 -1.68 28.04 -2.07
C GLU A 77 -1.15 26.61 -1.89
N PHE A 78 -1.88 25.60 -2.39
CA PHE A 78 -1.40 24.22 -2.41
C PHE A 78 -0.09 24.12 -3.19
N ILE A 79 -0.04 24.66 -4.41
CA ILE A 79 1.16 24.63 -5.25
C ILE A 79 2.33 25.33 -4.54
N ARG A 80 2.13 26.53 -3.99
CA ARG A 80 3.18 27.27 -3.25
C ARG A 80 3.77 26.43 -2.12
N ASN A 81 2.90 25.85 -1.29
CA ASN A 81 3.33 25.09 -0.12
C ASN A 81 3.99 23.77 -0.51
N PHE A 82 3.45 23.06 -1.50
CA PHE A 82 4.04 21.81 -1.98
C PHE A 82 5.43 22.04 -2.56
N VAL A 83 5.59 23.05 -3.43
CA VAL A 83 6.89 23.41 -4.01
C VAL A 83 7.85 23.84 -2.89
N ALA A 84 7.41 24.63 -1.92
CA ALA A 84 8.26 25.04 -0.81
C ALA A 84 8.76 23.85 0.03
N LEU A 85 7.91 22.84 0.27
CA LEU A 85 8.27 21.65 1.04
C LEU A 85 9.16 20.67 0.28
N THR A 86 9.07 20.66 -1.05
CA THR A 86 9.75 19.66 -1.89
C THR A 86 10.86 20.25 -2.76
N PHE A 87 11.15 21.56 -2.64
CA PHE A 87 12.06 22.26 -3.54
C PHE A 87 13.46 21.64 -3.59
N GLU A 88 13.94 21.13 -2.45
CA GLU A 88 15.26 20.51 -2.36
C GLU A 88 15.40 19.28 -3.26
N GLU A 89 14.30 18.56 -3.51
CA GLU A 89 14.27 17.38 -4.37
C GLU A 89 14.44 17.72 -5.86
N TYR A 90 14.26 18.98 -6.25
CA TYR A 90 14.52 19.42 -7.63
C TYR A 90 16.01 19.73 -7.89
N ILE A 91 16.81 19.93 -6.83
CA ILE A 91 18.19 20.39 -6.95
C ILE A 91 19.08 19.22 -7.35
N GLY A 92 19.64 19.27 -8.56
CA GLY A 92 20.52 18.22 -9.07
C GLY A 92 19.80 16.92 -9.42
N ALA A 93 18.47 16.89 -9.34
CA ALA A 93 17.65 15.84 -9.91
C ALA A 93 17.76 15.84 -11.44
N ASP A 94 17.68 14.66 -12.04
CA ASP A 94 17.58 14.53 -13.49
C ASP A 94 16.20 14.92 -14.02
N SER A 95 16.07 15.05 -15.34
CA SER A 95 14.82 15.45 -15.97
C SER A 95 13.65 14.51 -15.69
N ASP A 96 13.89 13.22 -15.44
CA ASP A 96 12.82 12.26 -15.13
C ASP A 96 12.27 12.51 -13.72
N ALA A 97 13.14 12.60 -12.71
CA ALA A 97 12.75 12.92 -11.34
C ALA A 97 12.05 14.29 -11.24
N GLN A 98 12.55 15.31 -11.97
CA GLN A 98 11.91 16.62 -12.05
C GLN A 98 10.51 16.54 -12.67
N GLU A 99 10.33 15.77 -13.75
CA GLU A 99 9.03 15.54 -14.39
C GLU A 99 8.04 14.86 -13.45
N ARG A 100 8.49 13.83 -12.72
CA ARG A 100 7.68 13.11 -11.74
C ARG A 100 7.20 14.02 -10.62
N LEU A 101 8.08 14.84 -10.05
CA LEU A 101 7.71 15.82 -9.02
C LEU A 101 6.69 16.85 -9.54
N LEU A 102 6.87 17.35 -10.77
CA LEU A 102 5.91 18.25 -11.39
C LEU A 102 4.55 17.57 -11.60
N SER A 103 4.55 16.34 -12.12
CA SER A 103 3.32 15.56 -12.33
C SER A 103 2.60 15.26 -11.00
N ALA A 104 3.33 14.91 -9.94
CA ALA A 104 2.79 14.73 -8.60
C ALA A 104 2.15 16.04 -8.07
N THR A 105 2.85 17.17 -8.20
CA THR A 105 2.34 18.49 -7.80
C THR A 105 1.04 18.81 -8.52
N PHE A 106 0.99 18.60 -9.84
CA PHE A 106 -0.22 18.80 -10.64
C PHE A 106 -1.37 17.94 -10.13
N HIS A 107 -1.18 16.63 -10.02
CA HIS A 107 -2.23 15.70 -9.62
C HIS A 107 -2.74 15.95 -8.19
N LEU A 108 -1.87 16.28 -7.24
CA LEU A 108 -2.29 16.64 -5.89
C LEU A 108 -3.03 17.98 -5.83
N SER A 109 -2.61 18.97 -6.63
CA SER A 109 -3.32 20.26 -6.69
C SER A 109 -4.73 20.11 -7.27
N GLU A 110 -4.90 19.22 -8.26
CA GLU A 110 -6.20 18.83 -8.82
C GLU A 110 -7.04 18.08 -7.80
N TYR A 111 -6.44 17.13 -7.07
CA TYR A 111 -7.13 16.43 -5.98
C TYR A 111 -7.64 17.41 -4.91
N ALA A 112 -6.80 18.39 -4.50
CA ALA A 112 -7.15 19.35 -3.47
C ALA A 112 -8.38 20.19 -3.86
N ILE A 113 -8.38 20.78 -5.06
CA ILE A 113 -9.52 21.59 -5.53
C ILE A 113 -10.79 20.74 -5.72
N MET A 114 -10.67 19.55 -6.31
CA MET A 114 -11.83 18.68 -6.54
C MET A 114 -12.44 18.19 -5.23
N SER A 115 -11.61 17.85 -4.24
CA SER A 115 -12.07 17.41 -2.92
C SER A 115 -12.80 18.53 -2.20
N GLU A 116 -12.24 19.74 -2.23
CA GLU A 116 -12.86 20.94 -1.65
C GLU A 116 -14.22 21.28 -2.30
N GLN A 117 -14.32 21.18 -3.63
CA GLN A 117 -15.58 21.38 -4.35
C GLN A 117 -16.61 20.31 -3.99
N GLN A 118 -16.20 19.04 -3.96
CA GLN A 118 -17.09 17.93 -3.62
C GLN A 118 -17.62 18.05 -2.19
N ILE A 119 -16.76 18.40 -1.23
CA ILE A 119 -17.18 18.69 0.14
C ILE A 119 -18.17 19.85 0.14
N GLY A 120 -17.85 20.97 -0.53
CA GLY A 120 -18.73 22.14 -0.63
C GLY A 120 -20.13 21.80 -1.12
N TRP A 121 -20.26 21.05 -2.22
CA TRP A 121 -21.56 20.61 -2.74
C TRP A 121 -22.38 19.77 -1.75
N THR A 122 -21.70 18.98 -0.91
CA THR A 122 -22.36 18.05 0.03
C THR A 122 -22.75 18.68 1.36
N ILE A 123 -22.10 19.77 1.77
CA ILE A 123 -22.35 20.42 3.07
C ILE A 123 -23.20 21.69 2.96
N ASP A 124 -23.36 22.23 1.76
CA ASP A 124 -24.18 23.42 1.49
C ASP A 124 -25.57 22.98 1.02
N ASP A 125 -26.58 23.25 1.84
CA ASP A 125 -27.99 22.85 1.59
C ASP A 125 -28.56 23.48 0.31
N GLU A 126 -28.15 24.71 -0.04
CA GLU A 126 -28.63 25.39 -1.24
C GLU A 126 -28.04 24.74 -2.49
N TRP A 127 -26.74 24.46 -2.49
CA TRP A 127 -26.12 23.69 -3.57
C TRP A 127 -26.72 22.29 -3.70
N LEU A 128 -26.87 21.56 -2.59
CA LEU A 128 -27.45 20.22 -2.62
C LEU A 128 -28.87 20.21 -3.19
N LYS A 129 -29.68 21.22 -2.83
CA LYS A 129 -31.02 21.42 -3.40
C LYS A 129 -30.98 21.76 -4.89
N ASN A 130 -30.06 22.63 -5.31
CA ASN A 130 -29.87 23.03 -6.70
C ASN A 130 -29.41 21.85 -7.59
N LEU A 131 -28.62 20.92 -7.05
CA LEU A 131 -28.21 19.71 -7.76
C LEU A 131 -29.36 18.72 -7.97
N GLY A 132 -30.38 18.75 -7.12
CA GLY A 132 -31.60 17.95 -7.25
C GLY A 132 -31.33 16.45 -7.45
N THR A 133 -31.94 15.86 -8.48
CA THR A 133 -31.79 14.42 -8.79
C THR A 133 -30.39 14.04 -9.26
N TYR A 134 -29.58 15.01 -9.72
CA TYR A 134 -28.21 14.78 -10.17
C TYR A 134 -27.20 14.75 -9.04
N GLY A 135 -27.55 15.17 -7.82
CA GLY A 135 -26.64 15.21 -6.66
C GLY A 135 -25.96 13.86 -6.37
N LYS A 136 -26.66 12.74 -6.59
CA LYS A 136 -26.10 11.39 -6.43
C LYS A 136 -24.93 11.11 -7.38
N THR A 137 -24.97 11.64 -8.60
CA THR A 137 -23.90 11.47 -9.59
C THR A 137 -22.61 12.16 -9.14
N PHE A 138 -22.71 13.28 -8.43
CA PHE A 138 -21.52 13.98 -7.89
C PHE A 138 -20.78 13.17 -6.82
N LEU A 139 -21.46 12.30 -6.09
CA LEU A 139 -20.77 11.35 -5.19
C LEU A 139 -19.88 10.37 -5.97
N GLY A 140 -20.26 10.04 -7.20
CA GLY A 140 -19.45 9.22 -8.12
C GLY A 140 -18.12 9.87 -8.52
N ASN A 141 -17.95 11.18 -8.33
CA ASN A 141 -16.68 11.86 -8.58
C ASN A 141 -15.54 11.40 -7.67
N ILE A 142 -15.86 10.63 -6.62
CA ILE A 142 -14.85 9.95 -5.79
C ILE A 142 -13.88 9.09 -6.61
N VAL A 143 -14.32 8.54 -7.76
CA VAL A 143 -13.46 7.79 -8.68
C VAL A 143 -12.35 8.69 -9.22
N HIS A 144 -12.69 9.90 -9.66
CA HIS A 144 -11.72 10.86 -10.18
C HIS A 144 -10.78 11.35 -9.09
N LEU A 145 -11.27 11.57 -7.86
CA LEU A 145 -10.41 11.90 -6.71
C LEU A 145 -9.37 10.80 -6.45
N ARG A 146 -9.82 9.54 -6.45
CA ARG A 146 -8.93 8.38 -6.30
C ARG A 146 -7.90 8.33 -7.42
N GLU A 147 -8.29 8.55 -8.67
CA GLU A 147 -7.37 8.56 -9.81
C GLU A 147 -6.27 9.63 -9.66
N LYS A 148 -6.62 10.85 -9.22
CA LYS A 148 -5.61 11.90 -8.97
C LYS A 148 -4.64 11.50 -7.87
N LEU A 149 -5.13 10.93 -6.76
CA LEU A 149 -4.27 10.41 -5.69
C LEU A 149 -3.38 9.27 -6.17
N THR A 150 -3.91 8.34 -6.96
CA THR A 150 -3.14 7.22 -7.52
C THR A 150 -2.01 7.75 -8.40
N HIS A 151 -2.28 8.62 -9.38
CA HIS A 151 -1.22 9.17 -10.22
C HIS A 151 -0.15 9.93 -9.42
N ALA A 152 -0.57 10.73 -8.44
CA ALA A 152 0.36 11.43 -7.56
C ALA A 152 1.25 10.45 -6.76
N ALA A 153 0.67 9.39 -6.20
CA ALA A 153 1.41 8.36 -5.47
C ALA A 153 2.38 7.59 -6.36
N GLN A 154 1.96 7.26 -7.59
CA GLN A 154 2.81 6.59 -8.58
C GLN A 154 4.02 7.47 -8.91
N ASP A 155 3.84 8.76 -9.18
CA ASP A 155 4.95 9.67 -9.48
C ASP A 155 5.86 9.92 -8.26
N LEU A 156 5.29 10.11 -7.07
CA LEU A 156 6.07 10.26 -5.84
C LEU A 156 6.87 9.01 -5.48
N SER A 157 6.42 7.81 -5.87
CA SER A 157 7.13 6.56 -5.59
C SER A 157 8.54 6.47 -6.22
N TYR A 158 8.84 7.37 -7.17
CA TYR A 158 10.16 7.53 -7.79
C TYR A 158 11.02 8.60 -7.13
N VAL A 159 10.52 9.28 -6.09
CA VAL A 159 11.24 10.31 -5.33
C VAL A 159 11.52 9.78 -3.92
N PRO A 160 12.71 9.21 -3.66
CA PRO A 160 12.98 8.40 -2.46
C PRO A 160 12.72 9.11 -1.12
N ASN A 161 12.95 10.43 -1.06
CA ASN A 161 12.82 11.20 0.18
C ASN A 161 11.38 11.56 0.54
N LEU A 162 10.45 11.48 -0.42
CA LEU A 162 9.06 11.92 -0.24
C LEU A 162 8.06 10.77 -0.13
N TYR A 163 8.49 9.55 -0.42
CA TYR A 163 7.58 8.41 -0.51
C TYR A 163 8.10 7.21 0.27
N ASN A 164 7.38 6.86 1.33
CA ASN A 164 7.59 5.61 2.03
C ASN A 164 6.73 4.52 1.39
N ARG A 165 7.36 3.65 0.60
CA ARG A 165 6.66 2.54 -0.07
C ARG A 165 6.08 1.61 0.98
N LYS A 166 4.74 1.50 0.99
CA LYS A 166 4.09 0.51 1.86
C LYS A 166 4.45 -0.89 1.39
N PRO A 167 4.79 -1.81 2.30
CA PRO A 167 5.11 -3.16 1.92
C PRO A 167 3.84 -3.95 1.59
N ILE A 168 3.94 -4.89 0.64
CA ILE A 168 2.90 -5.87 0.34
C ILE A 168 3.54 -7.26 0.29
N LEU A 169 2.95 -8.22 1.00
CA LEU A 169 3.41 -9.61 1.01
C LEU A 169 2.46 -10.47 0.18
N LEU A 170 3.02 -11.13 -0.83
CA LEU A 170 2.33 -12.15 -1.60
C LEU A 170 2.66 -13.53 -1.00
N VAL A 171 1.65 -14.27 -0.58
CA VAL A 171 1.79 -15.62 0.01
C VAL A 171 1.21 -16.70 -0.89
N GLU A 172 1.73 -17.92 -0.76
CA GLU A 172 1.33 -19.04 -1.62
C GLU A 172 -0.11 -19.46 -1.36
N GLY A 173 -0.49 -19.68 -0.10
CA GLY A 173 -1.77 -20.27 0.27
C GLY A 173 -2.71 -19.35 1.07
N GLN A 174 -3.88 -19.89 1.37
CA GLN A 174 -4.85 -19.25 2.27
C GLN A 174 -4.46 -19.41 3.74
N SER A 175 -3.67 -20.43 4.09
CA SER A 175 -3.20 -20.66 5.46
C SER A 175 -2.35 -19.49 5.96
N GLU A 176 -1.33 -19.10 5.21
CA GLU A 176 -0.41 -18.02 5.57
C GLU A 176 -1.15 -16.70 5.68
N LYS A 177 -2.10 -16.45 4.75
CA LYS A 177 -2.94 -15.27 4.81
C LYS A 177 -3.83 -15.26 6.07
N ALA A 178 -4.46 -16.39 6.41
CA ALA A 178 -5.30 -16.50 7.60
C ALA A 178 -4.49 -16.27 8.87
N PHE A 179 -3.31 -16.89 8.98
CA PHE A 179 -2.39 -16.66 10.10
C PHE A 179 -2.01 -15.18 10.24
N LEU A 180 -1.56 -14.55 9.16
CA LEU A 180 -1.17 -13.15 9.18
C LEU A 180 -2.34 -12.23 9.48
N ASP A 181 -3.50 -12.43 8.87
CA ASP A 181 -4.70 -11.63 9.15
C ASP A 181 -5.12 -11.75 10.62
N LYS A 182 -5.02 -12.94 11.21
CA LYS A 182 -5.27 -13.12 12.62
C LYS A 182 -4.29 -12.33 13.49
N LEU A 183 -3.00 -12.32 13.16
CA LEU A 183 -2.02 -11.50 13.89
C LEU A 183 -2.34 -10.00 13.81
N ARG A 184 -2.99 -9.51 12.75
CA ARG A 184 -3.42 -8.11 12.64
C ARG A 184 -4.47 -7.74 13.69
N GLU A 185 -5.28 -8.69 14.14
CA GLU A 185 -6.27 -8.49 15.19
C GLU A 185 -5.63 -8.20 16.56
N SER A 186 -4.34 -8.52 16.76
CA SER A 186 -3.62 -8.17 18.00
C SER A 186 -3.40 -6.67 18.20
N HIS A 187 -3.63 -5.86 17.16
CA HIS A 187 -3.28 -4.43 17.12
C HIS A 187 -1.80 -4.13 17.41
N ASN A 188 -0.92 -5.13 17.31
CA ASN A 188 0.51 -4.89 17.34
C ASN A 188 0.92 -4.11 16.08
N SER A 189 1.63 -2.99 16.28
CA SER A 189 1.99 -2.06 15.20
C SER A 189 2.77 -2.72 14.06
N TRP A 190 3.46 -3.84 14.33
CA TRP A 190 4.18 -4.59 13.30
C TRP A 190 3.28 -5.28 12.27
N PHE A 191 2.01 -5.52 12.58
CA PHE A 191 1.10 -6.24 11.70
C PHE A 191 -0.06 -5.38 11.22
N THR A 192 -0.41 -4.28 11.90
CA THR A 192 -1.60 -3.47 11.55
C THR A 192 -1.59 -2.92 10.13
N ASP A 193 -0.42 -2.56 9.61
CA ASP A 193 -0.22 -2.03 8.26
C ASP A 193 0.21 -3.09 7.23
N LEU A 194 0.23 -4.37 7.60
CA LEU A 194 0.60 -5.46 6.70
C LEU A 194 -0.51 -5.72 5.68
N ARG A 195 -0.19 -5.56 4.40
CA ARG A 195 -1.06 -5.98 3.30
C ARG A 195 -0.61 -7.33 2.77
N THR A 196 -1.47 -8.34 2.90
CA THR A 196 -1.18 -9.71 2.46
C THR A 196 -2.16 -10.16 1.38
N GLU A 197 -1.66 -10.74 0.29
CA GLU A 197 -2.45 -11.23 -0.84
C GLU A 197 -2.04 -12.65 -1.23
N VAL A 198 -3.00 -13.51 -1.55
CA VAL A 198 -2.70 -14.89 -2.00
C VAL A 198 -2.46 -14.90 -3.50
N TYR A 199 -1.37 -15.53 -3.93
CA TYR A 199 -1.06 -15.73 -5.35
C TYR A 199 -1.28 -17.18 -5.82
N GLY A 200 -1.16 -18.18 -4.93
CA GLY A 200 -1.42 -19.57 -5.23
C GLY A 200 -2.92 -19.88 -5.29
N GLY A 201 -3.32 -20.61 -6.33
CA GLY A 201 -4.72 -20.94 -6.61
C GLY A 201 -4.91 -21.35 -8.06
N ASN A 202 -5.92 -22.17 -8.33
CA ASN A 202 -6.23 -22.72 -9.66
C ASN A 202 -6.33 -21.60 -10.70
N GLY A 203 -5.27 -21.43 -11.50
CA GLY A 203 -5.15 -20.48 -12.60
C GLY A 203 -4.26 -19.25 -12.35
N ASN A 204 -3.98 -18.85 -11.10
CA ASN A 204 -3.21 -17.63 -10.78
C ASN A 204 -1.73 -17.86 -10.45
N ALA A 205 -1.37 -19.09 -10.12
CA ALA A 205 0.02 -19.51 -9.87
C ALA A 205 0.96 -19.47 -11.10
N HIS A 206 0.45 -19.09 -12.28
CA HIS A 206 1.30 -19.00 -13.46
C HIS A 206 2.32 -17.85 -13.30
N PRO A 207 3.64 -18.09 -13.49
CA PRO A 207 4.68 -17.08 -13.18
C PRO A 207 4.46 -15.72 -13.84
N ARG A 208 3.96 -15.71 -15.08
CA ARG A 208 3.61 -14.48 -15.80
C ARG A 208 2.50 -13.66 -15.13
N ARG A 209 1.50 -14.30 -14.53
CA ARG A 209 0.41 -13.58 -13.84
C ARG A 209 0.89 -12.99 -12.52
N ILE A 210 1.73 -13.73 -11.80
CA ILE A 210 2.41 -13.27 -10.59
C ILE A 210 3.28 -12.04 -10.93
N GLN A 211 4.10 -12.15 -11.99
CA GLN A 211 4.90 -11.04 -12.51
C GLN A 211 4.05 -9.79 -12.80
N MET A 212 2.98 -9.90 -13.59
CA MET A 212 2.12 -8.76 -13.90
C MET A 212 1.50 -8.12 -12.66
N ARG A 213 1.17 -8.93 -11.65
CA ARG A 213 0.62 -8.43 -10.38
C ARG A 213 1.68 -7.68 -9.58
N LEU A 214 2.89 -8.22 -9.49
CA LEU A 214 4.03 -7.56 -8.83
C LEU A 214 4.39 -6.26 -9.52
N GLU A 215 4.48 -6.25 -10.85
CA GLU A 215 4.74 -5.05 -11.65
C GLU A 215 3.69 -3.97 -11.39
N LYS A 216 2.40 -4.35 -11.35
CA LYS A 216 1.32 -3.45 -11.00
C LYS A 216 1.46 -2.87 -9.58
N TYR A 217 1.81 -3.70 -8.59
CA TYR A 217 2.00 -3.21 -7.24
C TYR A 217 3.21 -2.28 -7.13
N VAL A 218 4.31 -2.59 -7.82
CA VAL A 218 5.48 -1.70 -7.90
C VAL A 218 5.11 -0.37 -8.56
N GLU A 219 4.33 -0.41 -9.63
CA GLU A 219 3.78 0.77 -10.30
C GLU A 219 2.91 1.59 -9.34
N ASP A 220 2.01 0.95 -8.60
CA ASP A 220 1.13 1.55 -7.59
C ASP A 220 1.88 2.03 -6.32
N GLY A 221 3.21 1.89 -6.27
CA GLY A 221 4.08 2.40 -5.21
C GLY A 221 4.36 1.43 -4.06
N TYR A 222 4.06 0.14 -4.19
CA TYR A 222 4.36 -0.82 -3.14
C TYR A 222 5.80 -1.34 -3.22
N THR A 223 6.34 -1.77 -2.08
CA THR A 223 7.49 -2.67 -2.03
C THR A 223 6.96 -4.09 -1.95
N CYS A 224 7.22 -4.89 -2.99
CA CYS A 224 6.72 -6.25 -3.06
C CYS A 224 7.65 -7.22 -2.32
N PHE A 225 7.06 -8.00 -1.42
CA PHE A 225 7.63 -9.14 -0.75
C PHE A 225 6.90 -10.40 -1.18
N MET A 226 7.59 -11.54 -1.15
CA MET A 226 6.97 -12.82 -1.46
C MET A 226 7.36 -13.90 -0.45
N GLN A 227 6.42 -14.79 -0.18
CA GLN A 227 6.66 -16.04 0.53
C GLN A 227 6.22 -17.21 -0.36
N GLY A 228 6.96 -18.32 -0.36
CA GLY A 228 6.53 -19.58 -0.98
C GLY A 228 7.21 -20.80 -0.35
N ASP A 229 7.03 -21.97 -0.97
CA ASP A 229 7.54 -23.25 -0.45
C ASP A 229 8.68 -23.81 -1.32
N LYS A 230 9.77 -24.31 -0.71
CA LYS A 230 10.94 -24.87 -1.44
C LYS A 230 10.63 -26.18 -2.16
N ASP A 231 9.74 -26.99 -1.60
CA ASP A 231 9.34 -28.30 -2.16
C ASP A 231 8.17 -28.19 -3.15
N GLY A 232 7.62 -26.99 -3.34
CA GLY A 232 6.63 -26.71 -4.36
C GLY A 232 7.20 -26.82 -5.78
N LYS A 233 6.33 -27.10 -6.76
CA LYS A 233 6.66 -26.98 -8.21
C LYS A 233 7.09 -25.55 -8.61
N GLU A 234 7.00 -24.59 -7.69
CA GLU A 234 7.20 -23.18 -7.89
C GLU A 234 8.62 -22.67 -7.60
N LYS A 235 9.54 -23.51 -7.12
CA LYS A 235 10.95 -23.11 -6.90
C LYS A 235 11.60 -22.45 -8.14
N GLY A 236 11.27 -22.95 -9.34
CA GLY A 236 11.71 -22.36 -10.60
C GLY A 236 11.03 -21.03 -10.97
N SER A 237 9.88 -20.73 -10.37
CA SER A 237 9.12 -19.48 -10.55
C SER A 237 9.76 -18.34 -9.76
N PHE A 238 10.15 -18.58 -8.50
CA PHE A 238 10.82 -17.59 -7.65
C PHE A 238 12.17 -17.17 -8.20
N GLU A 239 13.03 -18.14 -8.51
CA GLU A 239 14.34 -17.86 -9.11
C GLU A 239 14.21 -17.07 -10.42
N LYS A 240 13.16 -17.33 -11.20
CA LYS A 240 12.88 -16.62 -12.45
C LYS A 240 12.44 -15.17 -12.19
N LEU A 241 11.56 -14.95 -11.21
CA LEU A 241 11.12 -13.60 -10.83
C LEU A 241 12.28 -12.76 -10.25
N ILE A 242 13.16 -13.38 -9.46
CA ILE A 242 14.38 -12.75 -8.94
C ILE A 242 15.35 -12.44 -10.09
N LYS A 243 15.60 -13.38 -11.00
CA LYS A 243 16.46 -13.16 -12.19
C LYS A 243 15.93 -12.04 -13.09
N GLN A 244 14.61 -11.88 -13.16
CA GLN A 244 13.95 -10.80 -13.90
C GLN A 244 13.93 -9.46 -13.13
N LYS A 245 14.48 -9.40 -11.91
CA LYS A 245 14.51 -8.22 -11.03
C LYS A 245 13.11 -7.68 -10.69
N VAL A 246 12.10 -8.55 -10.69
CA VAL A 246 10.72 -8.18 -10.31
C VAL A 246 10.61 -8.08 -8.79
N VAL A 247 11.33 -8.94 -8.06
CA VAL A 247 11.46 -8.94 -6.61
C VAL A 247 12.92 -9.18 -6.24
N GLU A 248 13.41 -8.51 -5.20
CA GLU A 248 14.77 -8.68 -4.69
C GLU A 248 14.86 -9.94 -3.82
N GLU A 249 15.98 -10.65 -3.86
CA GLU A 249 16.17 -11.89 -3.08
C GLU A 249 15.94 -11.69 -1.57
N LYS A 250 16.40 -10.55 -1.02
CA LYS A 250 16.17 -10.17 0.38
C LYS A 250 14.68 -9.93 0.73
N ASN A 251 13.82 -9.75 -0.27
CA ASN A 251 12.38 -9.57 -0.10
C ASN A 251 11.61 -10.89 -0.36
N THR A 252 12.31 -12.02 -0.34
CA THR A 252 11.70 -13.35 -0.48
C THR A 252 11.95 -14.20 0.74
N PHE A 253 10.93 -14.97 1.15
CA PHE A 253 11.01 -15.97 2.19
C PHE A 253 10.56 -17.32 1.63
N LEU A 254 11.27 -18.40 1.94
CA LEU A 254 10.92 -19.73 1.44
C LEU A 254 10.87 -20.73 2.59
N PHE A 255 9.70 -21.33 2.83
CA PHE A 255 9.56 -22.45 3.76
C PHE A 255 10.26 -23.70 3.21
N ASP A 256 10.83 -24.51 4.10
CA ASP A 256 11.48 -25.77 3.71
C ASP A 256 10.46 -26.76 3.14
N TYR A 257 9.29 -26.85 3.77
CA TYR A 257 8.13 -27.63 3.31
C TYR A 257 6.92 -26.71 3.13
N ASP A 258 5.83 -26.97 3.84
CA ASP A 258 4.62 -26.15 3.90
C ASP A 258 4.61 -25.26 5.17
N PHE A 259 3.72 -24.26 5.20
CA PHE A 259 3.53 -23.41 6.38
C PHE A 259 3.28 -24.22 7.65
N GLU A 260 2.48 -25.29 7.58
CA GLU A 260 2.17 -26.11 8.74
C GLU A 260 3.43 -26.75 9.36
N SER A 261 4.40 -27.13 8.53
CA SER A 261 5.68 -27.71 8.99
C SER A 261 6.59 -26.69 9.67
N ALA A 262 6.43 -25.40 9.38
CA ALA A 262 7.19 -24.34 10.02
C ALA A 262 6.76 -24.08 11.47
N ILE A 263 5.56 -24.54 11.84
CA ILE A 263 4.95 -24.33 13.16
C ILE A 263 5.64 -25.20 14.21
N PRO A 264 6.08 -24.64 15.34
CA PRO A 264 6.63 -25.44 16.43
C PRO A 264 5.66 -26.54 16.85
N ARG A 265 6.11 -27.80 16.89
CA ARG A 265 5.27 -28.98 17.16
C ARG A 265 4.39 -28.87 18.41
N LYS A 266 4.92 -28.29 19.50
CA LYS A 266 4.13 -28.05 20.73
C LYS A 266 2.96 -27.09 20.49
N LEU A 267 3.20 -26.05 19.71
CA LEU A 267 2.19 -25.07 19.36
C LEU A 267 1.16 -25.66 18.39
N LEU A 268 1.63 -26.43 17.42
CA LEU A 268 0.77 -27.16 16.49
C LEU A 268 -0.22 -28.06 17.25
N LEU A 269 0.26 -28.84 18.22
CA LEU A 269 -0.61 -29.69 19.03
C LEU A 269 -1.65 -28.90 19.82
N ILE A 270 -1.27 -27.76 20.42
CA ILE A 270 -2.21 -26.88 21.13
C ILE A 270 -3.33 -26.43 20.19
N ALA A 271 -3.00 -25.97 18.98
CA ALA A 271 -4.00 -25.54 18.02
C ALA A 271 -4.87 -26.70 17.52
N LEU A 272 -4.29 -27.88 17.29
CA LEU A 272 -5.05 -29.09 16.93
C LEU A 272 -6.06 -29.44 18.04
N HIS A 273 -5.65 -29.41 19.31
CA HIS A 273 -6.57 -29.63 20.43
C HIS A 273 -7.69 -28.58 20.50
N ASN A 274 -7.37 -27.31 20.28
CA ASN A 274 -8.37 -26.24 20.27
C ASN A 274 -9.40 -26.43 19.14
N LEU A 275 -9.00 -27.07 18.03
CA LEU A 275 -9.88 -27.46 16.93
C LEU A 275 -10.58 -28.81 17.15
N GLU A 276 -10.51 -29.38 18.36
CA GLU A 276 -11.07 -30.69 18.72
C GLU A 276 -10.45 -31.86 17.91
N LEU A 277 -9.23 -31.68 17.41
CA LEU A 277 -8.46 -32.68 16.70
C LEU A 277 -7.40 -33.29 17.63
N LEU A 278 -7.19 -34.61 17.52
CA LEU A 278 -6.17 -35.35 18.29
C LEU A 278 -6.25 -35.20 19.82
N LEU A 279 -7.43 -34.94 20.39
CA LEU A 279 -7.65 -34.70 21.83
C LEU A 279 -7.09 -35.79 22.77
N ASP A 280 -7.00 -37.03 22.29
CA ASP A 280 -6.51 -38.18 23.05
C ASP A 280 -4.98 -38.33 23.02
N ILE A 281 -4.26 -37.45 22.30
CA ILE A 281 -2.81 -37.53 22.13
C ILE A 281 -2.13 -36.53 23.08
N ASP A 282 -1.28 -37.02 23.96
CA ASP A 282 -0.47 -36.15 24.81
C ASP A 282 0.75 -35.57 24.07
N SER A 283 1.35 -34.53 24.67
CA SER A 283 2.48 -33.82 24.07
C SER A 283 3.72 -34.68 23.85
N ASP A 284 3.99 -35.65 24.73
CA ASP A 284 5.19 -36.47 24.60
C ASP A 284 5.01 -37.49 23.47
N ALA A 285 3.85 -38.14 23.41
CA ALA A 285 3.46 -39.04 22.33
C ALA A 285 3.43 -38.35 20.97
N PHE A 286 3.00 -37.08 20.91
CA PHE A 286 3.03 -36.30 19.67
C PHE A 286 4.47 -35.98 19.23
N LEU A 287 5.32 -35.53 20.17
CA LEU A 287 6.70 -35.14 19.87
C LEU A 287 7.62 -36.33 19.54
N GLU A 288 7.35 -37.51 20.09
CA GLU A 288 8.10 -38.74 19.78
C GLU A 288 7.79 -39.28 18.38
N LYS A 289 6.56 -39.08 17.90
CA LYS A 289 6.08 -39.63 16.62
C LYS A 289 6.14 -38.63 15.47
N THR A 290 6.58 -37.41 15.72
CA THR A 290 6.75 -36.37 14.70
C THR A 290 8.16 -35.80 14.74
N ASP A 291 8.71 -35.41 13.60
CA ASP A 291 10.03 -34.79 13.48
C ASP A 291 10.00 -33.56 12.54
N SER A 292 11.16 -32.95 12.31
CA SER A 292 11.33 -31.80 11.41
C SER A 292 12.00 -32.18 10.07
N GLU A 293 12.10 -33.47 9.75
CA GLU A 293 12.81 -33.98 8.57
C GLU A 293 11.88 -34.17 7.35
N SER A 294 10.57 -33.99 7.53
CA SER A 294 9.57 -34.11 6.46
C SER A 294 8.30 -33.30 6.75
N SER A 295 7.43 -33.12 5.76
CA SER A 295 6.16 -32.38 5.94
C SER A 295 5.31 -32.95 7.07
N ILE A 296 4.91 -32.08 8.00
CA ILE A 296 4.11 -32.46 9.16
C ILE A 296 2.73 -32.97 8.76
N CYS A 297 2.17 -32.48 7.64
CA CYS A 297 0.90 -32.97 7.10
C CYS A 297 0.99 -34.44 6.69
N ILE A 298 2.11 -34.85 6.08
CA ILE A 298 2.34 -36.25 5.70
C ILE A 298 2.49 -37.12 6.95
N GLN A 299 3.26 -36.66 7.94
CA GLN A 299 3.46 -37.38 9.19
C GLN A 299 2.14 -37.58 9.94
N ILE A 300 1.34 -36.52 10.11
CA ILE A 300 0.08 -36.59 10.84
C ILE A 300 -0.92 -37.55 10.15
N LYS A 301 -0.97 -37.52 8.82
CA LYS A 301 -1.81 -38.43 8.04
C LYS A 301 -1.38 -39.89 8.20
N ASN A 302 -0.08 -40.16 8.20
CA ASN A 302 0.43 -41.54 8.28
C ASN A 302 0.42 -42.12 9.70
N VAL A 303 0.66 -41.29 10.71
CA VAL A 303 0.82 -41.72 12.10
C VAL A 303 -0.49 -41.68 12.87
N PHE A 304 -1.30 -40.66 12.64
CA PHE A 304 -2.54 -40.41 13.39
C PHE A 304 -3.80 -40.55 12.53
N GLU A 305 -3.66 -40.95 11.26
CA GLU A 305 -4.77 -41.17 10.31
C GLU A 305 -5.65 -39.92 10.08
N LEU A 306 -5.10 -38.73 10.33
CA LEU A 306 -5.80 -37.45 10.19
C LEU A 306 -5.30 -36.70 8.94
N ASP A 307 -6.22 -36.41 8.01
CA ASP A 307 -5.92 -35.54 6.87
C ASP A 307 -6.09 -34.06 7.29
N LEU A 308 -5.00 -33.31 7.29
CA LEU A 308 -5.02 -31.89 7.67
C LEU A 308 -5.47 -30.95 6.54
N GLU A 309 -5.51 -31.41 5.29
CA GLU A 309 -5.82 -30.54 4.14
C GLU A 309 -7.13 -29.75 4.30
N PRO A 310 -8.25 -30.32 4.81
CA PRO A 310 -9.48 -29.57 5.04
C PRO A 310 -9.40 -28.53 6.17
N TYR A 311 -8.41 -28.67 7.06
CA TYR A 311 -8.29 -27.90 8.30
C TYR A 311 -7.19 -26.84 8.25
N LYS A 312 -6.32 -26.85 7.23
CA LYS A 312 -5.15 -25.97 7.10
C LYS A 312 -5.44 -24.48 7.39
N VAL A 313 -6.50 -23.93 6.81
CA VAL A 313 -6.88 -22.52 7.02
C VAL A 313 -7.36 -22.26 8.45
N ALA A 314 -8.19 -23.15 9.00
CA ALA A 314 -8.69 -23.03 10.37
C ALA A 314 -7.55 -23.22 11.40
N LEU A 315 -6.61 -24.12 11.11
CA LEU A 315 -5.41 -24.33 11.89
C LEU A 315 -4.53 -23.08 11.90
N ALA A 316 -4.31 -22.45 10.74
CA ALA A 316 -3.51 -21.24 10.66
C ALA A 316 -4.15 -20.05 11.41
N ASP A 317 -5.48 -19.90 11.32
CA ASP A 317 -6.23 -18.92 12.12
C ASP A 317 -6.10 -19.20 13.63
N GLU A 318 -6.25 -20.45 14.05
CA GLU A 318 -6.13 -20.84 15.47
C GLU A 318 -4.71 -20.60 15.99
N ILE A 319 -3.69 -20.91 15.19
CA ILE A 319 -2.30 -20.61 15.54
C ILE A 319 -2.09 -19.11 15.74
N GLY A 320 -2.62 -18.27 14.84
CA GLY A 320 -2.60 -16.82 15.01
C GLY A 320 -3.32 -16.37 16.28
N TRP A 321 -4.44 -17.01 16.64
CA TRP A 321 -5.16 -16.73 17.88
C TRP A 321 -4.32 -17.07 19.12
N VAL A 322 -3.67 -18.24 19.12
CA VAL A 322 -2.78 -18.66 20.21
C VAL A 322 -1.62 -17.67 20.34
N PHE A 323 -1.03 -17.21 19.23
CA PHE A 323 0.03 -16.19 19.25
C PHE A 323 -0.43 -14.87 19.87
N ASN A 324 -1.68 -14.45 19.63
CA ASN A 324 -2.22 -13.20 20.13
C ASN A 324 -2.64 -13.27 21.61
N ASN A 325 -3.15 -14.42 22.06
CA ASN A 325 -3.86 -14.54 23.34
C ASN A 325 -3.15 -15.41 24.38
N SER A 326 -2.08 -16.12 24.03
CA SER A 326 -1.30 -16.89 25.00
C SER A 326 -0.34 -16.01 25.80
N GLN A 327 0.12 -16.51 26.95
CA GLN A 327 1.27 -15.93 27.68
C GLN A 327 2.61 -16.12 26.95
N PHE A 328 2.59 -16.65 25.72
CA PHE A 328 3.77 -16.85 24.90
C PHE A 328 4.21 -15.52 24.29
N HIS A 329 5.12 -14.83 24.98
CA HIS A 329 5.80 -13.65 24.47
C HIS A 329 6.89 -14.07 23.47
N TRP A 330 6.46 -14.54 22.29
CA TRP A 330 7.33 -15.02 21.20
C TRP A 330 8.46 -14.05 20.81
N TYR A 331 8.27 -12.74 21.03
CA TYR A 331 9.24 -11.67 20.76
C TYR A 331 10.20 -11.37 21.93
N GLN A 332 9.96 -11.90 23.13
CA GLN A 332 10.84 -11.74 24.31
C GLN A 332 11.50 -13.06 24.73
N ASP A 333 11.43 -14.06 23.85
CA ASP A 333 11.64 -15.45 24.21
C ASP A 333 13.12 -15.78 24.53
N LYS A 334 13.33 -16.46 25.66
CA LYS A 334 14.62 -17.01 26.09
C LYS A 334 15.05 -18.25 25.30
N SER A 335 14.12 -18.87 24.56
CA SER A 335 14.40 -20.06 23.74
C SER A 335 14.87 -19.73 22.32
N ASP A 336 15.02 -18.44 22.00
CA ASP A 336 15.42 -17.90 20.70
C ASP A 336 14.46 -18.30 19.58
N PHE A 337 13.14 -18.31 19.85
CA PHE A 337 12.10 -18.68 18.90
C PHE A 337 12.27 -18.01 17.51
N MET A 338 12.52 -16.71 17.48
CA MET A 338 12.69 -15.92 16.26
C MET A 338 13.88 -16.38 15.40
N GLU A 339 14.96 -16.88 16.03
CA GLU A 339 16.18 -17.32 15.33
C GLU A 339 16.16 -18.82 15.00
N LYS A 340 15.60 -19.65 15.91
CA LYS A 340 15.71 -21.11 15.85
C LYS A 340 14.54 -21.81 15.17
N THR A 341 13.40 -21.14 15.03
CA THR A 341 12.23 -21.74 14.37
C THR A 341 12.01 -21.10 13.01
N GLU A 342 11.46 -21.87 12.07
CA GLU A 342 11.16 -21.36 10.75
C GLU A 342 10.01 -20.34 10.76
N LEU A 343 8.95 -20.60 11.54
CA LEU A 343 7.88 -19.63 11.76
C LEU A 343 8.40 -18.33 12.41
N GLY A 344 9.34 -18.43 13.35
CA GLY A 344 9.98 -17.26 13.96
C GLY A 344 10.77 -16.42 12.94
N ARG A 345 11.55 -17.06 12.07
CA ARG A 345 12.25 -16.38 10.97
C ARG A 345 11.30 -15.75 9.97
N PHE A 346 10.15 -16.37 9.72
CA PHE A 346 9.10 -15.80 8.87
C PHE A 346 8.49 -14.54 9.51
N LEU A 347 8.21 -14.56 10.82
CA LEU A 347 7.74 -13.38 11.54
C LEU A 347 8.79 -12.27 11.57
N ASP A 348 10.06 -12.60 11.75
CA ASP A 348 11.16 -11.63 11.67
C ASP A 348 11.23 -10.97 10.29
N PHE A 349 11.08 -11.77 9.24
CA PHE A 349 10.98 -11.29 7.86
C PHE A 349 9.81 -10.31 7.68
N VAL A 350 8.62 -10.64 8.21
CA VAL A 350 7.45 -9.76 8.16
C VAL A 350 7.66 -8.46 8.94
N ILE A 351 8.26 -8.52 10.13
CA ILE A 351 8.53 -7.35 10.97
C ILE A 351 9.50 -6.39 10.28
N LYS A 352 10.51 -6.93 9.59
CA LYS A 352 11.53 -6.16 8.85
C LYS A 352 11.03 -5.55 7.53
N MET A 353 9.77 -5.77 7.16
CA MET A 353 9.14 -5.12 6.00
C MET A 353 8.85 -3.63 6.25
N HIS A 354 8.81 -3.21 7.52
CA HIS A 354 8.62 -1.84 7.99
C HIS A 354 9.95 -1.22 8.39
#